data_AF-A0A084T895-F1
#
_entry.id   AF-A0A084T895-F1
#
_cell.length_a   1.000
_cell.length_b   1.000
_cell.length_c   1.000
_cell.angle_alpha   90.00
_cell.angle_beta   90.00
_cell.angle_gamma   90.00
#
_symmetry.space_group_name_H-M   'P 1'
#
loop_
_entity.id
_entity.type
_entity.pdbx_description
1 polymer ?
#
loop_
_entity_poly.entity_id
_entity_poly.type
_entity_poly.pdbx_seq_one_letter_code
_entity_poly.pdbx_strand_id
1 'polypeptide(L)' 'MIQQSRIRVFYQIANEQIMLGEALSKKCGDIAAMWLKAPMEEILSDDGFRISLYDDGGRRIADKHVSMGTADSILSTVD' A
#
# COMPACT_ATOMS: atom_id res chain seq x y z
N MET A 1 8.27 13.50 16.11
CA MET A 1 6.97 12.80 15.95
C MET A 1 6.78 12.63 14.46
N ILE A 2 6.84 11.39 13.97
CA ILE A 2 6.67 11.10 12.54
C ILE A 2 5.18 11.16 12.24
N GLN A 3 4.83 12.04 11.32
CA GLN A 3 3.47 12.45 10.99
C GLN A 3 2.94 11.50 9.90
N GLN A 4 1.62 11.38 9.89
CA GLN A 4 0.75 10.73 8.89
C GLN A 4 1.46 9.95 7.76
N SER A 5 1.61 8.64 7.98
CA SER A 5 1.98 7.69 6.93
C SER A 5 0.80 7.44 5.99
N ARG A 6 1.06 7.19 4.70
CA ARG A 6 0.03 6.81 3.71
C ARG A 6 0.38 5.48 3.04
N ILE A 7 -0.63 4.74 2.61
CA ILE A 7 -0.43 3.55 1.77
C ILE A 7 -0.88 3.90 0.35
N ARG A 8 -0.05 3.61 -0.64
CA ARG A 8 -0.45 3.65 -2.04
C ARG A 8 -0.59 2.25 -2.58
N VAL A 9 -1.61 2.06 -3.40
CA VAL A 9 -1.88 0.80 -4.08
C VAL A 9 -1.47 0.96 -5.53
N PHE A 10 -0.72 -0.01 -6.03
CA PHE A 10 -0.22 -0.05 -7.38
C PHE A 10 -0.53 -1.39 -8.04
N TYR A 11 -0.62 -1.37 -9.36
CA TYR A 11 -0.56 -2.56 -10.19
C TYR A 11 0.71 -2.49 -11.04
N GLN A 12 1.56 -3.51 -10.88
CA GLN A 12 2.75 -3.68 -11.71
C GLN A 12 2.38 -4.58 -12.89
N ILE A 13 2.70 -4.13 -14.10
CA ILE A 13 2.59 -4.94 -15.31
C ILE A 13 3.81 -4.71 -16.19
N ALA A 14 4.52 -5.80 -16.49
CA ALA A 14 5.84 -5.77 -17.12
C ALA A 14 6.77 -4.79 -16.40
N ASN A 15 7.15 -3.69 -17.05
CA ASN A 15 8.05 -2.68 -16.51
C ASN A 15 7.35 -1.39 -16.08
N GLU A 16 6.01 -1.38 -16.06
CA GLU A 16 5.21 -0.20 -15.72
C GLU A 16 4.49 -0.38 -14.39
N GLN A 17 4.54 0.67 -13.57
CA GLN A 17 3.85 0.72 -12.27
C GLN A 17 2.69 1.72 -12.37
N ILE A 18 1.47 1.22 -12.26
CA ILE A 18 0.25 2.03 -12.35
C ILE A 18 -0.26 2.29 -10.94
N MET A 19 -0.41 3.57 -10.56
CA MET A 19 -1.01 3.95 -9.28
C MET A 19 -2.54 3.80 -9.38
N LEU A 20 -3.11 2.93 -8.54
CA LEU A 20 -4.55 2.69 -8.49
C LEU A 20 -5.25 3.60 -7.51
N GLY A 21 -4.58 3.96 -6.41
CA GLY A 21 -5.13 4.86 -5.40
C GLY A 21 -4.24 5.00 -4.18
N GLU A 22 -4.69 5.82 -3.23
CA GLU A 22 -4.02 5.99 -1.95
C GLU A 22 -5.01 6.04 -0.78
N ALA A 23 -4.59 5.45 0.33
CA ALA A 23 -5.27 5.52 1.62
C ALA A 23 -4.47 6.43 2.56
N LEU A 24 -5.15 7.41 3.14
CA LEU A 24 -4.60 8.31 4.15
C LEU A 24 -5.43 8.20 5.43
N SER A 25 -4.76 8.18 6.58
CA SER A 25 -5.44 8.37 7.88
C SER A 25 -4.87 9.59 8.58
N LYS A 26 -5.75 10.37 9.20
CA LYS A 26 -5.36 11.47 10.10
C LYS A 26 -4.64 10.94 11.35
N LYS A 27 -4.84 9.66 11.70
CA LYS A 27 -4.18 8.96 12.80
C LYS A 27 -3.08 8.04 12.25
N CYS A 28 -1.83 8.38 12.56
CA CYS A 28 -0.65 7.63 12.07
C CYS A 28 -0.70 6.11 12.41
N GLY A 29 -1.32 5.73 13.53
CA GLY A 29 -1.41 4.34 13.97
C GLY A 29 -2.25 3.45 13.05
N ASP A 30 -3.28 4.00 12.40
CA ASP A 30 -4.22 3.23 11.59
C ASP A 30 -3.55 2.71 10.31
N ILE A 31 -2.73 3.55 9.69
CA ILE A 31 -2.05 3.20 8.43
C ILE A 31 -0.96 2.15 8.67
N ALA A 32 -0.15 2.32 9.70
CA ALA A 32 0.84 1.32 10.07
C ALA A 32 0.18 -0.02 10.46
N ALA A 33 -0.95 0.01 11.17
CA ALA A 33 -1.71 -1.18 11.50
C ALA A 33 -2.30 -1.88 10.25
N MET A 34 -2.85 -1.12 9.30
CA MET A 34 -3.34 -1.66 8.02
C MET A 34 -2.20 -2.32 7.24
N TRP A 35 -1.04 -1.66 7.16
CA TRP A 35 0.15 -2.22 6.51
C TRP A 35 0.59 -3.55 7.12
N LEU A 36 0.66 -3.60 8.45
CA LEU A 36 1.09 -4.79 9.19
C LEU A 36 0.10 -5.95 9.03
N LYS A 37 -1.21 -5.65 9.00
CA LYS A 37 -2.28 -6.64 8.82
C LYS A 37 -2.43 -7.14 7.39
N ALA A 38 -2.03 -6.36 6.39
CA ALA A 38 -2.10 -6.78 5.00
C ALA A 38 -1.29 -8.06 4.78
N PRO A 39 -1.87 -9.15 4.26
CA PRO A 39 -1.12 -10.37 3.94
C PRO A 39 -0.06 -10.06 2.89
N MET A 40 1.10 -10.72 2.99
CA MET A 40 2.13 -10.67 1.96
C MET A 40 2.02 -11.94 1.13
N GLU A 41 1.87 -11.78 -0.18
CA GLU A 41 1.89 -12.93 -1.09
C GLU A 41 3.32 -13.24 -1.54
N GLU A 42 3.62 -14.54 -1.66
CA GLU A 42 4.87 -14.98 -2.26
C GLU A 42 4.84 -14.68 -3.76
N ILE A 43 5.90 -14.02 -4.22
CA ILE A 43 6.00 -13.49 -5.58
C ILE A 43 6.32 -14.65 -6.52
N LEU A 44 5.39 -14.98 -7.42
CA LEU A 44 5.65 -15.88 -8.54
C LEU A 44 6.06 -15.11 -9.81
N SER A 45 5.80 -13.81 -9.87
CA SER A 45 6.10 -12.91 -10.99
C SER A 45 6.18 -11.47 -10.49
N ASP A 46 6.97 -10.61 -11.17
CA ASP A 46 7.05 -9.18 -10.83
C ASP A 46 5.74 -8.42 -11.08
N ASP A 47 4.81 -9.03 -11.83
CA ASP A 47 3.48 -8.48 -12.11
C ASP A 47 2.51 -8.69 -10.93
N GLY A 48 1.59 -7.75 -10.74
CA GLY A 48 0.49 -7.88 -9.79
C GLY A 48 0.29 -6.67 -8.87
N PHE A 49 -0.54 -6.87 -7.86
CA PHE A 49 -0.87 -5.80 -6.92
C PHE A 49 0.20 -5.64 -5.87
N ARG A 50 0.54 -4.39 -5.60
CA ARG A 50 1.51 -4.02 -4.59
C ARG A 50 1.00 -2.85 -3.80
N ILE A 51 1.25 -2.89 -2.50
CA ILE A 51 1.09 -1.73 -1.64
C ILE A 51 2.46 -1.20 -1.26
N SER A 52 2.56 0.12 -1.14
CA SER A 52 3.76 0.80 -0.67
C SER A 52 3.40 1.74 0.47
N LEU A 53 4.15 1.65 1.56
CA LEU A 53 4.05 2.55 2.71
C LEU A 53 4.94 3.76 2.49
N TYR A 54 4.43 4.95 2.78
CA TYR A 54 5.16 6.22 2.70
C TYR A 54 5.13 6.97 4.03
N ASP A 55 6.19 7.71 4.34
CA ASP A 55 6.20 8.66 5.45
C ASP A 55 5.49 9.98 5.09
N ASP A 56 5.39 10.88 6.07
CA ASP A 56 4.88 12.25 5.91
C ASP A 56 5.63 13.06 4.87
N GLY A 57 6.94 12.83 4.72
CA GLY A 57 7.79 13.44 3.71
C GLY A 57 7.55 12.90 2.29
N GLY A 58 6.66 11.93 2.11
CA GLY A 58 6.42 11.29 0.83
C GLY A 58 7.54 10.33 0.40
N ARG A 59 8.44 9.96 1.32
CA ARG A 59 9.46 8.94 1.06
C ARG A 59 8.85 7.56 1.28
N ARG A 60 9.10 6.68 0.30
CA ARG A 60 8.70 5.28 0.39
C ARG A 60 9.53 4.57 1.47
N ILE A 61 8.84 3.89 2.39
CA ILE A 61 9.43 3.20 3.54
C ILE A 61 9.44 1.69 3.33
N ALA A 62 8.37 1.13 2.77
CA ALA A 62 8.21 -0.32 2.64
C ALA A 62 7.31 -0.70 1.46
N ASP A 63 7.43 -1.94 1.01
CA ASP A 63 6.71 -2.52 -0.13
C ASP A 63 6.22 -3.93 0.21
N LYS A 64 5.02 -4.29 -0.27
CA LYS A 64 4.44 -5.62 -0.05
C LYS A 64 3.59 -6.01 -1.26
N HIS A 65 3.82 -7.21 -1.79
CA HIS A 65 2.94 -7.82 -2.79
C HIS A 65 1.69 -8.35 -2.11
N VAL A 66 0.54 -8.09 -2.71
CA VAL A 66 -0.77 -8.40 -2.14
C VAL A 66 -1.70 -8.95 -3.21
N SER A 67 -2.76 -9.62 -2.79
CA SER A 67 -3.84 -9.99 -3.69
C SER A 67 -4.68 -8.78 -4.10
N MET A 68 -5.42 -8.91 -5.20
CA MET A 68 -6.43 -7.93 -5.61
C MET A 68 -7.43 -7.62 -4.49
N GLY A 69 -7.91 -8.64 -3.77
CA GLY A 69 -8.88 -8.44 -2.68
C GLY A 69 -8.30 -7.63 -1.51
N THR A 70 -7.01 -7.79 -1.22
CA THR A 70 -6.34 -6.98 -0.20
C THR A 70 -6.16 -5.53 -0.68
N ALA A 71 -5.75 -5.35 -1.94
CA ALA A 71 -5.63 -4.03 -2.56
C ALA A 71 -6.97 -3.27 -2.53
N ASP A 72 -8.05 -3.94 -2.92
CA ASP A 72 -9.41 -3.39 -2.93
C ASP A 72 -9.91 -3.06 -1.52
N SER A 73 -9.65 -3.94 -0.55
CA SER A 73 -9.99 -3.70 0.86
C SER A 73 -9.31 -2.45 1.42
N ILE A 74 -8.03 -2.22 1.09
CA ILE A 74 -7.29 -1.02 1.50
C ILE A 74 -7.89 0.23 0.86
N LEU A 75 -8.23 0.18 -0.43
CA LEU A 75 -8.85 1.31 -1.14
C LEU A 75 -10.28 1.59 -0.68
N SER A 76 -11.02 0.56 -0.26
CA SER A 76 -12.39 0.69 0.26
C SER A 76 -12.47 1.23 1.68
N THR A 77 -11.34 1.27 2.40
CA THR A 77 -11.27 1.84 3.76
C THR A 77 -11.15 3.38 3.74
N VAL A 78 -11.08 3.96 2.54
CA VAL A 78 -10.93 5.39 2.32
C VAL A 78 -12.31 5.97 1.98
N ASP A 79 -12.85 6.75 2.91
CA ASP A 79 -14.02 7.63 2.71
C ASP A 79 -13.55 9.01 2.21
#